data_AF-A0A2A6NSN7-F1
#
_entry.id   AF-A0A2A6NSN7-F1
#
_cell.length_a   1.000
_cell.length_b   1.000
_cell.length_c   1.000
_cell.angle_alpha   90.00
_cell.angle_beta   90.00
_cell.angle_gamma   90.00
#
_symmetry.space_group_name_H-M   'P 1'
#
loop_
_entity.id
_entity.type
_entity.pdbx_description
1 polymer ?
#
loop_
_entity_poly.entity_id
_entity_poly.type
_entity_poly.pdbx_seq_one_letter_code
_entity_poly.pdbx_strand_id
1 'polypeptide(L)'
;MRFRNLEKYQRGKSGNTMELGIPLPQTPDGRVYRYSPNENAHPRHFVLGSRVPEFALPEAMTPRMSHRPGIPETVCPYSGVVAADNDFTHPDDLAAAKKIVEHAAHADMQEAIHGMFEDLGRKLSGSKFIKVKTGGRSAPKPVPRFLRSDLLRELVCDECGRDYGVFAISLFCPDCGAPNIHLHFAREVALVRDQVKLADGLGEDQSELAYRLMGNAHEDVLTAFEATLKTVYLYKVAMRPPESPEVKAVGNAFQNIGRGRQRFAEFGFDPYATLSAEALAVLTLNIQKRHVIGHNLGVADAAFAEHAADARLGETVPLVGDDILQFAEIGQMVVNGIDAWLANGSPPPVGNATTNPIVAPRAREPAAVKIGELGPLAIKIGLWIARESTHGYSDFIPEEELLAAFPEASVDEVAFAVAELSTDDFINTTSFIAKRLPRMTSNPSLYITFDPYALKTDPAVDVVTLVDMVLAKKETAQVEELHKETGWPLRRFNPAFAYLISQIDERRVLKGGTNEYPARGFYLVDQDRVELHRFGSRLRR
;
A
#
# COMPACT_ATOMS: atom_id res chain seq x y z
N MET A 1 -25.45 -39.86 48.31
CA MET A 1 -24.53 -40.40 47.27
C MET A 1 -23.31 -39.50 47.20
N ARG A 2 -22.09 -40.05 47.21
CA ARG A 2 -20.84 -39.27 47.23
C ARG A 2 -20.14 -39.41 45.87
N PHE A 3 -19.96 -38.30 45.16
CA PHE A 3 -19.37 -38.28 43.82
C PHE A 3 -17.84 -38.15 43.90
N ARG A 4 -17.14 -39.25 44.17
CA ARG A 4 -15.68 -39.26 44.38
C ARG A 4 -14.91 -38.81 43.13
N ASN A 5 -15.40 -39.12 41.94
CA ASN A 5 -14.76 -38.71 40.68
C ASN A 5 -14.99 -37.22 40.37
N LEU A 6 -16.01 -36.57 40.97
CA LEU A 6 -16.22 -35.12 40.86
C LEU A 6 -15.50 -34.32 41.95
N GLU A 7 -15.23 -34.91 43.12
CA GLU A 7 -14.52 -34.26 44.23
C GLU A 7 -13.14 -33.71 43.82
N LYS A 8 -12.44 -34.37 42.89
CA LYS A 8 -11.14 -33.87 42.38
C LYS A 8 -11.23 -32.56 41.59
N TYR A 9 -12.41 -32.20 41.10
CA TYR A 9 -12.66 -30.93 40.41
C TYR A 9 -13.35 -29.91 41.30
N GLN A 10 -13.66 -30.25 42.55
CA GLN A 10 -14.44 -29.40 43.42
C GLN A 10 -13.63 -28.16 43.85
N ARG A 11 -14.20 -26.97 43.61
CA ARG A 11 -13.66 -25.68 44.09
C ARG A 11 -14.43 -25.13 45.29
N GLY A 12 -15.69 -25.52 45.44
CA GLY A 12 -16.56 -25.05 46.52
C GLY A 12 -17.74 -25.98 46.78
N LYS A 13 -18.40 -25.80 47.92
CA LYS A 13 -19.66 -26.46 48.27
C LYS A 13 -20.58 -25.47 48.97
N SER A 14 -21.78 -25.28 48.44
CA SER A 14 -22.82 -24.49 49.09
C SER A 14 -24.10 -25.32 49.19
N GLY A 15 -24.39 -25.82 50.40
CA GLY A 15 -25.51 -26.73 50.64
C GLY A 15 -25.47 -27.98 49.76
N ASN A 16 -26.47 -28.13 48.88
CA ASN A 16 -26.59 -29.22 47.92
C ASN A 16 -25.93 -28.94 46.56
N THR A 17 -25.35 -27.75 46.37
CA THR A 17 -24.69 -27.36 45.12
C THR A 17 -23.18 -27.56 45.23
N MET A 18 -22.58 -28.14 44.19
CA MET A 18 -21.13 -28.36 44.07
C MET A 18 -20.59 -27.45 42.96
N GLU A 19 -19.59 -26.63 43.28
CA GLU A 19 -18.88 -25.83 42.29
C GLU A 19 -17.66 -26.59 41.80
N LEU A 20 -17.55 -26.74 40.47
CA LEU A 20 -16.50 -27.52 39.81
C LEU A 20 -15.61 -26.60 38.97
N GLY A 21 -14.29 -26.79 39.09
CA GLY A 21 -13.29 -26.17 38.24
C GLY A 21 -12.69 -27.20 37.30
N ILE A 22 -13.23 -27.28 36.09
CA ILE A 22 -12.70 -28.19 35.06
C ILE A 22 -11.53 -27.49 34.35
N PRO A 23 -10.33 -28.11 34.30
CA PRO A 23 -9.22 -27.53 33.55
C PRO A 23 -9.55 -27.48 32.06
N LEU A 24 -9.20 -26.37 31.41
CA LEU A 24 -9.39 -26.23 29.98
C LEU A 24 -8.42 -27.14 29.21
N PRO A 25 -8.87 -27.76 28.09
CA PRO A 25 -7.97 -28.45 27.18
C PRO A 25 -6.87 -27.51 26.67
N GLN A 26 -5.66 -28.05 26.52
CA GLN A 26 -4.50 -27.31 26.04
C GLN A 26 -4.00 -27.86 24.69
N THR A 27 -3.38 -26.98 23.92
CA THR A 27 -2.61 -27.34 22.71
C THR A 27 -1.31 -28.07 23.10
N PRO A 28 -0.60 -28.71 22.15
CA PRO A 28 0.71 -29.31 22.41
C PRO A 28 1.71 -28.36 23.11
N ASP A 29 1.65 -27.07 22.78
CA ASP A 29 2.53 -26.05 23.38
C ASP A 29 1.98 -25.43 24.67
N GLY A 30 0.88 -25.99 25.21
CA GLY A 30 0.32 -25.56 26.50
C GLY A 30 -0.58 -24.33 26.44
N ARG A 31 -1.03 -23.92 25.25
CA ARG A 31 -1.94 -22.78 25.07
C ARG A 31 -3.39 -23.21 25.22
N VAL A 32 -4.25 -22.29 25.64
CA VAL A 32 -5.70 -22.52 25.79
C VAL A 32 -6.49 -21.77 24.73
N TYR A 33 -7.57 -22.37 24.24
CA TYR A 33 -8.45 -21.72 23.27
C TYR A 33 -9.19 -20.56 23.93
N ARG A 34 -9.36 -19.48 23.16
CA ARG A 34 -10.14 -18.31 23.51
C ARG A 34 -11.02 -17.91 22.33
N TYR A 35 -12.18 -17.35 22.63
CA TYR A 35 -13.17 -16.96 21.63
C TYR A 35 -13.78 -15.62 21.99
N SER A 36 -13.60 -14.62 21.14
CA SER A 36 -14.07 -13.26 21.40
C SER A 36 -15.59 -13.21 21.59
N PRO A 37 -16.11 -12.52 22.64
CA PRO A 37 -17.53 -12.28 22.78
C PRO A 37 -18.07 -11.29 21.74
N ASN A 38 -17.20 -10.50 21.10
CA ASN A 38 -17.57 -9.59 20.02
C ASN A 38 -17.88 -10.39 18.73
N GLU A 39 -19.14 -10.36 18.30
CA GLU A 39 -19.60 -11.10 17.11
C GLU A 39 -19.05 -10.53 15.80
N ASN A 40 -18.67 -9.24 15.80
CA ASN A 40 -18.10 -8.55 14.65
C ASN A 40 -16.58 -8.74 14.54
N ALA A 41 -15.95 -9.42 15.50
CA ALA A 41 -14.54 -9.77 15.37
C ALA A 41 -14.38 -10.91 14.36
N HIS A 42 -13.65 -10.68 13.27
CA HIS A 42 -13.38 -11.71 12.28
C HIS A 42 -11.87 -11.78 12.01
N PRO A 43 -11.16 -12.81 12.51
CA PRO A 43 -11.64 -13.98 13.29
C PRO A 43 -12.07 -13.67 14.74
N ARG A 44 -12.76 -14.61 15.40
CA ARG A 44 -13.06 -14.56 16.86
C ARG A 44 -12.12 -15.42 17.70
N HIS A 45 -11.56 -16.45 17.09
CA HIS A 45 -10.76 -17.47 17.77
C HIS A 45 -9.27 -17.10 17.84
N PHE A 46 -8.65 -17.38 18.98
CA PHE A 46 -7.22 -17.26 19.22
C PHE A 46 -6.80 -18.22 20.34
N VAL A 47 -5.51 -18.43 20.52
CA VAL A 47 -4.96 -19.27 21.61
C VAL A 47 -4.09 -18.44 22.54
N LEU A 48 -4.17 -18.69 23.83
CA LEU A 48 -3.48 -17.93 24.87
C LEU A 48 -2.54 -18.83 25.66
N GLY A 49 -1.26 -18.48 25.68
CA GLY A 49 -0.23 -19.18 26.44
C GLY A 49 0.13 -18.48 27.76
N SER A 50 1.14 -19.03 28.41
CA SER A 50 1.71 -18.43 29.61
C SER A 50 2.65 -17.27 29.26
N ARG A 51 2.99 -16.44 30.25
CA ARG A 51 4.09 -15.48 30.06
C ARG A 51 5.40 -16.24 29.94
N VAL A 52 6.28 -15.80 29.03
CA VAL A 52 7.62 -16.36 28.89
C VAL A 52 8.37 -16.19 30.22
N PRO A 53 8.94 -17.26 30.81
CA PRO A 53 9.50 -17.23 32.17
C PRO A 53 10.60 -16.18 32.40
N GLU A 54 11.39 -15.89 31.37
CA GLU A 54 12.53 -14.96 31.42
C GLU A 54 12.13 -13.50 31.18
N PHE A 55 10.86 -13.23 30.87
CA PHE A 55 10.40 -11.88 30.57
C PHE A 55 10.16 -11.08 31.86
N ALA A 56 11.03 -10.10 32.11
CA ALA A 56 10.87 -9.17 33.22
C ALA A 56 9.75 -8.17 32.90
N LEU A 57 8.68 -8.20 33.69
CA LEU A 57 7.61 -7.20 33.57
C LEU A 57 8.13 -5.81 33.98
N PRO A 58 7.73 -4.75 33.26
CA PRO A 58 8.07 -3.40 33.66
C PRO A 58 7.38 -3.05 35.00
N GLU A 59 8.09 -2.29 35.86
CA GLU A 59 7.58 -1.89 37.18
C GLU A 59 6.30 -1.01 37.09
N ALA A 60 6.18 -0.26 36.00
CA ALA A 60 5.01 0.55 35.66
C ALA A 60 4.47 0.17 34.28
N MET A 61 3.20 0.47 34.02
CA MET A 61 2.61 0.30 32.69
C MET A 61 3.35 1.17 31.68
N THR A 62 3.67 0.60 30.53
CA THR A 62 4.18 1.39 29.41
C THR A 62 3.03 2.19 28.80
N PRO A 63 3.30 3.32 28.11
CA PRO A 63 2.26 4.10 27.44
C PRO A 63 1.45 3.31 26.41
N ARG A 64 1.99 2.19 25.94
CA ARG A 64 1.38 1.32 24.93
C ARG A 64 0.34 0.38 25.54
N MET A 65 0.46 0.02 26.82
CA MET A 65 -0.46 -0.89 27.49
C MET A 65 -1.78 -0.19 27.83
N SER A 66 -2.91 -0.87 27.59
CA SER A 66 -4.22 -0.37 28.03
C SER A 66 -4.52 -0.69 29.49
N HIS A 67 -3.93 -1.78 30.02
CA HIS A 67 -4.02 -2.16 31.44
C HIS A 67 -2.81 -3.01 31.88
N ARG A 68 -2.72 -3.25 33.19
CA ARG A 68 -1.66 -4.10 33.75
C ARG A 68 -1.84 -5.55 33.28
N PRO A 69 -0.78 -6.23 32.86
CA PRO A 69 -0.88 -7.61 32.41
C PRO A 69 -1.19 -8.55 33.59
N GLY A 70 -1.95 -9.62 33.33
CA GLY A 70 -2.33 -10.63 34.32
C GLY A 70 -3.53 -10.27 35.21
N ILE A 71 -4.29 -9.24 34.85
CA ILE A 71 -5.63 -9.02 35.43
C ILE A 71 -6.62 -10.07 34.89
N PRO A 72 -7.75 -10.35 35.57
CA PRO A 72 -8.73 -11.36 35.13
C PRO A 72 -9.62 -10.87 33.97
N GLU A 73 -9.02 -10.15 33.02
CA GLU A 73 -9.64 -9.62 31.81
C GLU A 73 -8.79 -10.00 30.60
N THR A 74 -9.45 -10.24 29.48
CA THR A 74 -8.81 -10.59 28.22
C THR A 74 -9.17 -9.54 27.16
N VAL A 75 -8.21 -9.20 26.32
CA VAL A 75 -8.42 -8.34 25.14
C VAL A 75 -8.62 -9.22 23.91
N CYS A 76 -9.64 -8.92 23.12
CA CYS A 76 -9.77 -9.52 21.80
C CYS A 76 -8.63 -9.01 20.89
N PRO A 77 -7.73 -9.89 20.40
CA PRO A 77 -6.58 -9.46 19.61
C PRO A 77 -6.96 -8.80 18.27
N TYR A 78 -8.17 -9.03 17.77
CA TYR A 78 -8.64 -8.52 16.48
C TYR A 78 -9.50 -7.26 16.56
N SER A 79 -10.26 -7.08 17.65
CA SER A 79 -11.21 -5.95 17.78
C SER A 79 -10.90 -5.00 18.94
N GLY A 80 -10.02 -5.39 19.87
CA GLY A 80 -9.69 -4.59 21.04
C GLY A 80 -10.75 -4.59 22.15
N VAL A 81 -11.88 -5.31 21.99
CA VAL A 81 -12.88 -5.47 23.06
C VAL A 81 -12.25 -6.14 24.27
N VAL A 82 -12.48 -5.56 25.44
CA VAL A 82 -12.05 -6.09 26.75
C VAL A 82 -13.26 -6.68 27.47
N ALA A 83 -13.12 -7.88 28.01
CA ALA A 83 -14.13 -8.53 28.85
C ALA A 83 -13.46 -9.48 29.85
N ALA A 84 -14.23 -10.04 30.78
CA ALA A 84 -13.68 -10.99 31.75
C ALA A 84 -13.17 -12.26 31.06
N ASP A 85 -12.16 -12.92 31.64
CA ASP A 85 -11.57 -14.15 31.05
C ASP A 85 -12.61 -15.23 30.72
N ASN A 86 -13.65 -15.34 31.55
CA ASN A 86 -14.73 -16.32 31.37
C ASN A 86 -15.59 -16.03 30.13
N ASP A 87 -15.73 -14.76 29.74
CA ASP A 87 -16.49 -14.35 28.55
C ASP A 87 -15.77 -14.74 27.26
N PHE A 88 -14.46 -15.02 27.34
CA PHE A 88 -13.64 -15.53 26.24
C PHE A 88 -13.55 -17.06 26.20
N THR A 89 -14.32 -17.79 27.02
CA THR A 89 -14.27 -19.25 27.03
C THR A 89 -14.73 -19.81 25.69
N HIS A 90 -13.94 -20.71 25.11
CA HIS A 90 -14.29 -21.32 23.84
C HIS A 90 -15.56 -22.20 23.98
N PRO A 91 -16.54 -22.11 23.06
CA PRO A 91 -17.75 -22.94 23.12
C PRO A 91 -17.45 -24.45 23.18
N ASP A 92 -16.44 -24.91 22.44
CA ASP A 92 -16.01 -26.32 22.47
C ASP A 92 -15.37 -26.74 23.80
N ASP A 93 -14.79 -25.81 24.55
CA ASP A 93 -14.24 -26.09 25.88
C ASP A 93 -15.36 -26.20 26.92
N LEU A 94 -16.43 -25.39 26.78
CA LEU A 94 -17.65 -25.56 27.59
C LEU A 94 -18.29 -26.93 27.34
N ALA A 95 -18.37 -27.35 26.07
CA ALA A 95 -18.88 -28.67 25.70
C ALA A 95 -17.97 -29.81 26.22
N ALA A 96 -16.65 -29.63 26.17
CA ALA A 96 -15.68 -30.56 26.72
C ALA A 96 -15.84 -30.71 28.24
N ALA A 97 -15.98 -29.60 28.96
CA ALA A 97 -16.17 -29.59 30.40
C ALA A 97 -17.43 -30.35 30.81
N LYS A 98 -18.56 -30.13 30.12
CA LYS A 98 -19.81 -30.87 30.35
C LYS A 98 -19.63 -32.38 30.18
N LYS A 99 -18.97 -32.82 29.10
CA LYS A 99 -18.68 -34.25 28.86
C LYS A 99 -17.78 -34.88 29.92
N ILE A 100 -16.81 -34.12 30.46
CA ILE A 100 -15.94 -34.59 31.56
C ILE A 100 -16.78 -34.80 32.84
N VAL A 101 -17.64 -33.84 33.17
CA VAL A 101 -18.53 -33.91 34.33
C VAL A 101 -19.53 -35.07 34.19
N GLU A 102 -20.17 -35.21 33.03
CA GLU A 102 -21.08 -36.32 32.72
C GLU A 102 -20.38 -37.68 32.88
N HIS A 103 -19.18 -37.84 32.31
CA HIS A 103 -18.41 -39.08 32.42
C HIS A 103 -18.08 -39.41 33.88
N ALA A 104 -17.60 -38.44 34.65
CA ALA A 104 -17.27 -38.62 36.06
C ALA A 104 -18.51 -38.97 36.91
N ALA A 105 -19.63 -38.27 36.69
CA ALA A 105 -20.90 -38.54 37.37
C ALA A 105 -21.45 -39.94 37.03
N HIS A 106 -21.40 -40.34 35.76
CA HIS A 106 -21.81 -41.68 35.34
C HIS A 106 -20.94 -42.77 35.96
N ALA A 107 -19.62 -42.57 36.04
CA ALA A 107 -18.71 -43.52 36.67
C ALA A 107 -19.03 -43.69 38.17
N ASP A 108 -19.22 -42.58 38.89
CA ASP A 108 -19.64 -42.61 40.30
C ASP A 108 -21.00 -43.30 40.50
N MET A 109 -21.94 -43.09 39.58
CA MET A 109 -23.26 -43.72 39.65
C MET A 109 -23.22 -45.22 39.39
N GLN A 110 -22.43 -45.66 38.41
CA GLN A 110 -22.21 -47.08 38.17
C GLN A 110 -21.56 -47.76 39.37
N GLU A 111 -20.57 -47.13 39.99
CA GLU A 111 -19.90 -47.66 41.19
C GLU A 111 -20.85 -47.72 42.39
N ALA A 112 -21.66 -46.69 42.61
CA ALA A 112 -22.64 -46.66 43.70
C ALA A 112 -23.70 -47.76 43.53
N ILE A 113 -24.26 -47.92 42.32
CA ILE A 113 -25.23 -48.97 42.01
C ILE A 113 -24.58 -50.35 42.20
N HIS A 114 -23.37 -50.55 41.69
CA HIS A 114 -22.65 -51.81 41.84
C HIS A 114 -22.41 -52.15 43.32
N GLY A 115 -21.94 -51.18 44.12
CA GLY A 115 -21.76 -51.34 45.56
C GLY A 115 -23.06 -51.68 46.30
N MET A 116 -24.19 -51.09 45.91
CA MET A 116 -25.51 -51.45 46.47
C MET A 116 -25.89 -52.90 46.16
N PHE A 117 -25.65 -53.38 44.94
CA PHE A 117 -25.87 -54.77 44.56
C PHE A 117 -24.92 -55.73 45.29
N GLU A 118 -23.66 -55.36 45.47
CA GLU A 118 -22.70 -56.13 46.29
C GLU A 118 -23.15 -56.22 47.75
N ASP A 119 -23.58 -55.11 48.36
CA ASP A 119 -24.08 -55.07 49.73
C ASP A 119 -25.35 -55.91 49.90
N LEU A 120 -26.29 -55.84 48.94
CA LEU A 120 -27.49 -56.67 48.93
C LEU A 120 -27.13 -58.15 48.78
N GLY A 121 -26.20 -58.47 47.90
CA GLY A 121 -25.65 -59.82 47.73
C GLY A 121 -25.03 -60.35 49.02
N ARG A 122 -24.20 -59.55 49.70
CA ARG A 122 -23.60 -59.88 51.01
C ARG A 122 -24.67 -60.14 52.07
N LYS A 123 -25.68 -59.27 52.19
CA LYS A 123 -26.76 -59.41 53.18
C LYS A 123 -27.66 -60.62 52.94
N LEU A 124 -27.89 -60.99 51.68
CA LEU A 124 -28.75 -62.13 51.31
C LEU A 124 -27.98 -63.45 51.12
N SER A 125 -26.64 -63.44 51.26
CA SER A 125 -25.77 -64.61 51.12
C SER A 125 -26.07 -65.75 52.10
N GLY A 126 -26.72 -65.46 53.24
CA GLY A 126 -27.13 -66.46 54.23
C GLY A 126 -28.56 -67.00 54.03
N SER A 127 -29.31 -66.47 53.06
CA SER A 127 -30.70 -66.88 52.84
C SER A 127 -30.78 -68.13 51.96
N LYS A 128 -31.57 -69.14 52.38
CA LYS A 128 -31.75 -70.39 51.61
C LYS A 128 -32.71 -70.25 50.41
N PHE A 129 -33.41 -69.13 50.31
CA PHE A 129 -34.54 -68.95 49.38
C PHE A 129 -34.29 -67.91 48.27
N ILE A 130 -33.31 -67.01 48.41
CA ILE A 130 -33.03 -65.96 47.42
C ILE A 130 -31.52 -65.84 47.21
N LYS A 131 -31.06 -66.08 45.98
CA LYS A 131 -29.64 -65.92 45.59
C LYS A 131 -29.50 -64.74 44.65
N VAL A 132 -28.98 -63.62 45.15
CA VAL A 132 -28.64 -62.45 44.34
C VAL A 132 -27.24 -62.64 43.77
N LYS A 133 -27.13 -62.74 42.44
CA LYS A 133 -25.84 -62.71 41.73
C LYS A 133 -25.58 -61.28 41.27
N THR A 134 -24.51 -60.68 41.75
CA THR A 134 -24.01 -59.43 41.19
C THR A 134 -23.43 -59.69 39.81
N GLY A 135 -23.85 -58.91 38.81
CA GLY A 135 -23.23 -58.94 37.48
C GLY A 135 -21.75 -58.56 37.53
N GLY A 136 -20.99 -58.87 36.47
CA GLY A 136 -19.59 -58.44 36.36
C GLY A 136 -19.46 -56.92 36.43
N ARG A 137 -18.34 -56.43 36.99
CA ARG A 137 -18.04 -54.99 36.98
C ARG A 137 -18.01 -54.49 35.54
N SER A 138 -18.68 -53.37 35.30
CA SER A 138 -18.61 -52.70 34.00
C SER A 138 -17.17 -52.27 33.76
N ALA A 139 -16.64 -52.51 32.56
CA ALA A 139 -15.30 -52.06 32.22
C ALA A 139 -15.25 -50.52 32.30
N PRO A 140 -14.21 -49.93 32.92
CA PRO A 140 -14.11 -48.48 33.04
C PRO A 140 -14.04 -47.87 31.64
N LYS A 141 -14.98 -46.96 31.35
CA LYS A 141 -14.95 -46.20 30.09
C LYS A 141 -13.76 -45.24 30.12
N PRO A 142 -12.98 -45.13 29.05
CA PRO A 142 -11.88 -44.17 28.99
C PRO A 142 -12.40 -42.74 29.21
N VAL A 143 -11.62 -41.93 29.92
CA VAL A 143 -11.93 -40.51 30.13
C VAL A 143 -11.95 -39.80 28.77
N PRO A 144 -12.98 -38.99 28.47
CA PRO A 144 -13.03 -38.20 27.25
C PRO A 144 -11.77 -37.32 27.10
N ARG A 145 -11.14 -37.36 25.92
CA ARG A 145 -10.00 -36.53 25.56
C ARG A 145 -10.41 -35.54 24.49
N PHE A 146 -9.92 -34.31 24.60
CA PHE A 146 -10.21 -33.23 23.67
C PHE A 146 -8.89 -32.69 23.16
N LEU A 147 -8.62 -32.87 21.87
CA LEU A 147 -7.41 -32.36 21.24
C LEU A 147 -7.60 -30.89 20.87
N ARG A 148 -6.53 -30.11 21.02
CA ARG A 148 -6.41 -28.73 20.56
C ARG A 148 -5.15 -28.63 19.69
N SER A 149 -5.13 -27.67 18.78
CA SER A 149 -4.01 -27.42 17.88
C SER A 149 -3.57 -25.98 18.03
N ASP A 150 -2.27 -25.75 17.99
CA ASP A 150 -1.75 -24.40 17.91
C ASP A 150 -2.11 -23.76 16.57
N LEU A 151 -2.06 -22.42 16.54
CA LEU A 151 -2.32 -21.64 15.34
C LEU A 151 -0.99 -21.33 14.64
N LEU A 152 -1.01 -21.25 13.31
CA LEU A 152 0.20 -21.06 12.51
C LEU A 152 1.00 -19.81 12.88
N ARG A 153 0.33 -18.76 13.36
CA ARG A 153 0.98 -17.52 13.75
C ARG A 153 1.01 -17.39 15.27
N GLU A 154 2.17 -17.69 15.82
CA GLU A 154 2.49 -17.56 17.24
C GLU A 154 3.34 -16.32 17.49
N LEU A 155 3.10 -15.67 18.63
CA LEU A 155 3.70 -14.39 18.99
C LEU A 155 3.95 -14.34 20.50
N VAL A 156 5.01 -13.63 20.85
CA VAL A 156 5.27 -13.20 22.22
C VAL A 156 5.17 -11.68 22.25
N CYS A 157 4.31 -11.15 23.11
CA CYS A 157 4.19 -9.70 23.29
C CYS A 157 5.49 -9.13 23.86
N ASP A 158 6.01 -8.08 23.23
CA ASP A 158 7.23 -7.37 23.61
C ASP A 158 7.03 -6.36 24.75
N GLU A 159 5.79 -6.16 25.19
CA GLU A 159 5.45 -5.30 26.33
C GLU A 159 5.27 -6.11 27.62
N CYS A 160 4.63 -7.29 27.55
CA CYS A 160 4.30 -8.07 28.74
C CYS A 160 4.75 -9.55 28.69
N GLY A 161 5.42 -9.99 27.63
CA GLY A 161 5.94 -11.35 27.49
C GLY A 161 4.87 -12.43 27.30
N ARG A 162 3.61 -12.05 27.05
CA ARG A 162 2.53 -13.02 26.84
C ARG A 162 2.75 -13.79 25.55
N ASP A 163 2.81 -15.12 25.63
CA ASP A 163 2.72 -16.01 24.47
C ASP A 163 1.25 -16.21 24.06
N TYR A 164 0.97 -16.14 22.76
CA TYR A 164 -0.36 -16.34 22.19
C TYR A 164 -0.26 -16.65 20.69
N GLY A 165 -1.32 -17.21 20.13
CA GLY A 165 -1.43 -17.54 18.72
C GLY A 165 -2.71 -16.99 18.11
N VAL A 166 -2.66 -16.63 16.83
CA VAL A 166 -3.76 -16.03 16.07
C VAL A 166 -3.80 -16.57 14.64
N PHE A 167 -4.93 -16.40 13.95
CA PHE A 167 -5.09 -16.86 12.57
C PHE A 167 -4.51 -15.89 11.54
N ALA A 168 -4.55 -14.60 11.85
CA ALA A 168 -4.21 -13.52 10.93
C ALA A 168 -3.42 -12.43 11.66
N ILE A 169 -3.38 -11.23 11.08
CA ILE A 169 -2.82 -10.06 11.75
C ILE A 169 -3.73 -9.70 12.94
N SER A 170 -3.13 -9.67 14.13
CA SER A 170 -3.77 -9.12 15.33
C SER A 170 -3.29 -7.69 15.54
N LEU A 171 -4.16 -6.89 16.14
CA LEU A 171 -3.92 -5.49 16.44
C LEU A 171 -3.39 -5.30 17.86
N PHE A 172 -3.80 -6.17 18.80
CA PHE A 172 -3.55 -5.99 20.23
C PHE A 172 -3.07 -7.26 20.91
N CYS A 173 -2.25 -7.09 21.95
CA CYS A 173 -1.92 -8.16 22.88
C CYS A 173 -3.16 -8.58 23.68
N PRO A 174 -3.47 -9.89 23.79
CA PRO A 174 -4.64 -10.35 24.53
C PRO A 174 -4.58 -10.18 26.05
N ASP A 175 -3.43 -9.79 26.62
CA ASP A 175 -3.18 -9.69 28.07
C ASP A 175 -2.94 -8.26 28.57
N CYS A 176 -2.23 -7.40 27.83
CA CYS A 176 -2.00 -6.00 28.23
C CYS A 176 -2.67 -4.98 27.30
N GLY A 177 -3.28 -5.45 26.20
CA GLY A 177 -3.93 -4.62 25.20
C GLY A 177 -3.00 -3.72 24.38
N ALA A 178 -1.68 -3.84 24.52
CA ALA A 178 -0.76 -3.05 23.71
C ALA A 178 -0.85 -3.39 22.23
N PRO A 179 -0.78 -2.39 21.32
CA PRO A 179 -0.65 -2.64 19.90
C PRO A 179 0.60 -3.48 19.60
N ASN A 180 0.51 -4.36 18.61
CA ASN A 180 1.55 -5.35 18.31
C ASN A 180 1.68 -5.66 16.81
N ILE A 181 1.16 -4.80 15.93
CA ILE A 181 1.19 -5.06 14.49
C ILE A 181 2.62 -5.06 13.94
N HIS A 182 3.54 -4.37 14.63
CA HIS A 182 4.95 -4.39 14.27
C HIS A 182 5.58 -5.78 14.46
N LEU A 183 5.19 -6.53 15.49
CA LEU A 183 5.63 -7.92 15.69
C LEU A 183 5.14 -8.84 14.57
N HIS A 184 3.91 -8.62 14.12
CA HIS A 184 3.34 -9.36 13.00
C HIS A 184 4.15 -9.17 11.73
N PHE A 185 4.49 -7.93 11.40
CA PHE A 185 5.25 -7.64 10.19
C PHE A 185 6.72 -8.07 10.33
N ALA A 186 7.33 -7.90 11.51
CA ALA A 186 8.70 -8.33 11.77
C ALA A 186 8.88 -9.84 11.59
N ARG A 187 7.87 -10.64 11.96
CA ARG A 187 7.84 -12.08 11.68
C ARG A 187 7.82 -12.37 10.18
N GLU A 188 7.05 -11.62 9.40
CA GLU A 188 7.05 -11.77 7.93
C GLU A 188 8.41 -11.39 7.33
N VAL A 189 9.04 -10.31 7.81
CA VAL A 189 10.40 -9.92 7.41
C VAL A 189 11.40 -11.05 7.69
N ALA A 190 11.27 -11.78 8.81
CA ALA A 190 12.11 -12.93 9.11
C ALA A 190 11.88 -14.09 8.13
N LEU A 191 10.62 -14.41 7.77
CA LEU A 191 10.29 -15.45 6.80
C LEU A 191 10.79 -15.10 5.39
N VAL A 192 10.60 -13.86 4.96
CA VAL A 192 11.14 -13.32 3.70
C VAL A 192 12.66 -13.46 3.67
N ARG A 193 13.33 -13.15 4.78
CA ARG A 193 14.79 -13.31 4.89
C ARG A 193 15.23 -14.76 4.71
N ASP A 194 14.48 -15.71 5.26
CA ASP A 194 14.79 -17.13 5.09
C ASP A 194 14.49 -17.63 3.68
N GLN A 195 13.45 -17.11 3.00
CA GLN A 195 13.20 -17.39 1.58
C GLN A 195 14.32 -16.86 0.68
N VAL A 196 14.80 -15.63 0.93
CA VAL A 196 15.95 -15.04 0.21
C VAL A 196 17.19 -15.90 0.39
N LYS A 197 17.52 -16.29 1.64
CA LYS A 197 18.66 -17.19 1.91
C LYS A 197 18.53 -18.54 1.21
N LEU A 198 17.33 -19.12 1.18
CA LEU A 198 17.09 -20.38 0.49
C LEU A 198 17.33 -20.23 -1.01
N ALA A 199 16.86 -19.14 -1.62
CA ALA A 199 17.05 -18.85 -3.03
C ALA A 199 18.54 -18.61 -3.37
N ASP A 200 19.25 -17.82 -2.57
CA ASP A 200 20.68 -17.55 -2.74
C ASP A 200 21.56 -18.80 -2.58
N GLY A 201 21.07 -19.80 -1.82
CA GLY A 201 21.75 -21.06 -1.61
C GLY A 201 21.63 -22.06 -2.77
N LEU A 202 20.82 -21.76 -3.80
CA LEU A 202 20.62 -22.65 -4.95
C LEU A 202 21.72 -22.48 -6.00
N GLY A 203 22.10 -23.58 -6.64
CA GLY A 203 23.07 -23.58 -7.75
C GLY A 203 22.49 -23.01 -9.05
N GLU A 204 23.36 -22.73 -10.02
CA GLU A 204 22.98 -22.20 -11.35
C GLU A 204 21.96 -23.10 -12.09
N ASP A 205 22.03 -24.42 -11.86
CA ASP A 205 21.13 -25.43 -12.40
C ASP A 205 19.68 -25.29 -11.89
N GLN A 206 19.47 -24.52 -10.83
CA GLN A 206 18.17 -24.25 -10.21
C GLN A 206 17.80 -22.76 -10.23
N SER A 207 18.40 -21.99 -11.15
CA SER A 207 18.19 -20.54 -11.30
C SER A 207 16.72 -20.14 -11.45
N GLU A 208 15.88 -20.91 -12.15
CA GLU A 208 14.44 -20.64 -12.25
C GLU A 208 13.73 -20.78 -10.89
N LEU A 209 14.09 -21.80 -10.10
CA LEU A 209 13.54 -21.99 -8.76
C LEU A 209 13.98 -20.87 -7.83
N ALA A 210 15.25 -20.47 -7.89
CA ALA A 210 15.78 -19.33 -7.13
C ALA A 210 15.00 -18.05 -7.48
N TYR A 211 14.79 -17.78 -8.77
CA TYR A 211 14.02 -16.62 -9.22
C TYR A 211 12.57 -16.64 -8.71
N ARG A 212 11.89 -17.80 -8.75
CA ARG A 212 10.52 -17.94 -8.23
C ARG A 212 10.45 -17.74 -6.72
N LEU A 213 11.44 -18.25 -5.97
CA LEU A 213 11.52 -18.03 -4.53
C LEU A 213 11.72 -16.54 -4.19
N MET A 214 12.59 -15.84 -4.92
CA MET A 214 12.76 -14.38 -4.79
C MET A 214 11.48 -13.62 -5.15
N GLY A 215 10.78 -14.03 -6.21
CA GLY A 215 9.50 -13.45 -6.60
C GLY A 215 8.43 -13.60 -5.52
N ASN A 216 8.33 -14.78 -4.92
CA ASN A 216 7.44 -15.05 -3.79
C ASN A 216 7.83 -14.21 -2.57
N ALA A 217 9.12 -14.11 -2.25
CA ALA A 217 9.60 -13.30 -1.14
C ALA A 217 9.23 -11.82 -1.31
N HIS A 218 9.38 -11.28 -2.51
CA HIS A 218 8.94 -9.93 -2.83
C HIS A 218 7.40 -9.77 -2.69
N GLU A 219 6.62 -10.73 -3.20
CA GLU A 219 5.15 -10.70 -3.07
C GLU A 219 4.67 -10.83 -1.62
N ASP A 220 5.35 -11.63 -0.81
CA ASP A 220 5.05 -11.82 0.61
C ASP A 220 5.24 -10.53 1.39
N VAL A 221 6.33 -9.77 1.13
CA VAL A 221 6.52 -8.42 1.72
C VAL A 221 5.34 -7.52 1.40
N LEU A 222 4.96 -7.41 0.13
CA LEU A 222 3.88 -6.53 -0.30
C LEU A 222 2.52 -6.96 0.27
N THR A 223 2.24 -8.26 0.26
CA THR A 223 0.99 -8.83 0.76
C THR A 223 0.85 -8.59 2.26
N ALA A 224 1.91 -8.85 3.03
CA ALA A 224 1.95 -8.55 4.46
C ALA A 224 1.79 -7.05 4.73
N PHE A 225 2.42 -6.21 3.91
CA PHE A 225 2.39 -4.76 4.05
C PHE A 225 0.97 -4.23 3.84
N GLU A 226 0.35 -4.58 2.71
CA GLU A 226 -1.02 -4.20 2.43
C GLU A 226 -2.00 -4.74 3.47
N ALA A 227 -1.89 -6.02 3.84
CA ALA A 227 -2.77 -6.62 4.83
C ALA A 227 -2.68 -5.92 6.19
N THR A 228 -1.48 -5.50 6.59
CA THR A 228 -1.26 -4.74 7.83
C THR A 228 -1.95 -3.37 7.76
N LEU A 229 -1.64 -2.57 6.73
CA LEU A 229 -2.24 -1.24 6.55
C LEU A 229 -3.77 -1.32 6.46
N LYS A 230 -4.29 -2.32 5.74
CA LYS A 230 -5.73 -2.55 5.59
C LYS A 230 -6.40 -2.94 6.90
N THR A 231 -5.80 -3.83 7.68
CA THR A 231 -6.33 -4.23 9.00
C THR A 231 -6.44 -3.01 9.91
N VAL A 232 -5.41 -2.18 9.98
CA VAL A 232 -5.42 -0.96 10.81
C VAL A 232 -6.43 0.06 10.32
N TYR A 233 -6.49 0.30 9.01
CA TYR A 233 -7.46 1.23 8.43
C TYR A 233 -8.89 0.80 8.73
N LEU A 234 -9.23 -0.47 8.53
CA LEU A 234 -10.57 -1.00 8.79
C LEU A 234 -10.94 -0.91 10.28
N TYR A 235 -9.97 -1.16 11.17
CA TYR A 235 -10.16 -0.94 12.60
C TYR A 235 -10.50 0.53 12.92
N LYS A 236 -9.74 1.48 12.38
CA LYS A 236 -10.02 2.91 12.59
C LYS A 236 -11.34 3.35 11.97
N VAL A 237 -11.75 2.75 10.85
CA VAL A 237 -13.09 2.96 10.26
C VAL A 237 -14.18 2.45 11.22
N ALA A 238 -14.01 1.28 11.81
CA ALA A 238 -14.99 0.70 12.75
C ALA A 238 -15.11 1.51 14.05
N MET A 239 -14.09 2.30 14.41
CA MET A 239 -14.13 3.23 15.54
C MET A 239 -14.79 4.58 15.24
N ARG A 240 -15.18 4.84 13.98
CA ARG A 240 -15.87 6.08 13.64
C ARG A 240 -17.26 6.15 14.29
N PRO A 241 -17.79 7.36 14.57
CA PRO A 241 -19.15 7.51 15.05
C PRO A 241 -20.17 6.84 14.10
N PRO A 242 -21.29 6.27 14.60
CA PRO A 242 -22.28 5.57 13.78
C PRO A 242 -22.86 6.39 12.63
N GLU A 243 -22.86 7.72 12.75
CA GLU A 243 -23.38 8.66 11.74
C GLU A 243 -22.37 8.97 10.62
N SER A 244 -21.19 8.34 10.65
CA SER A 244 -20.15 8.58 9.66
C SER A 244 -20.55 8.03 8.29
N PRO A 245 -20.17 8.70 7.18
CA PRO A 245 -20.46 8.22 5.84
C PRO A 245 -19.92 6.82 5.59
N GLU A 246 -20.65 6.04 4.80
CA GLU A 246 -20.22 4.70 4.40
C GLU A 246 -18.88 4.74 3.66
N VAL A 247 -17.94 3.90 4.09
CA VAL A 247 -16.58 3.91 3.53
C VAL A 247 -16.55 3.08 2.27
N LYS A 248 -16.15 3.72 1.15
CA LYS A 248 -15.90 3.01 -0.12
C LYS A 248 -14.94 1.86 0.08
N ALA A 249 -15.22 0.72 -0.56
CA ALA A 249 -14.38 -0.47 -0.55
C ALA A 249 -12.89 -0.12 -0.72
N VAL A 250 -12.07 -0.65 0.18
CA VAL A 250 -10.63 -0.35 0.23
C VAL A 250 -9.91 -0.87 -1.02
N GLY A 251 -10.35 -2.02 -1.57
CA GLY A 251 -9.70 -2.64 -2.73
C GLY A 251 -8.21 -2.86 -2.49
N ASN A 252 -7.39 -2.45 -3.46
CA ASN A 252 -5.93 -2.47 -3.45
C ASN A 252 -5.29 -1.11 -3.10
N ALA A 253 -5.99 -0.26 -2.33
CA ALA A 253 -5.56 1.13 -2.10
C ALA A 253 -4.16 1.24 -1.45
N PHE A 254 -3.70 0.23 -0.73
CA PHE A 254 -2.40 0.25 -0.05
C PHE A 254 -1.25 -0.32 -0.90
N GLN A 255 -1.54 -0.75 -2.13
CA GLN A 255 -0.53 -1.00 -3.17
C GLN A 255 -0.28 0.25 -4.04
N ASN A 256 -0.62 1.43 -3.52
CA ASN A 256 -0.32 2.70 -4.16
C ASN A 256 -0.12 3.74 -3.05
N ILE A 257 1.06 4.34 -3.02
CA ILE A 257 1.43 5.30 -1.96
C ILE A 257 0.45 6.47 -1.89
N GLY A 258 0.09 7.06 -3.04
CA GLY A 258 -0.83 8.20 -3.11
C GLY A 258 -2.22 7.85 -2.58
N ARG A 259 -2.79 6.72 -3.00
CA ARG A 259 -4.09 6.23 -2.53
C ARG A 259 -4.05 5.85 -1.05
N GLY A 260 -2.98 5.19 -0.59
CA GLY A 260 -2.78 4.86 0.81
C GLY A 260 -2.72 6.11 1.69
N ARG A 261 -1.99 7.14 1.27
CA ARG A 261 -1.91 8.43 1.98
C ARG A 261 -3.28 9.10 2.05
N GLN A 262 -4.03 9.12 0.95
CA GLN A 262 -5.41 9.66 0.94
C GLN A 262 -6.32 8.95 1.93
N ARG A 263 -6.23 7.62 2.06
CA ARG A 263 -7.03 6.84 3.01
C ARG A 263 -6.73 7.21 4.46
N PHE A 264 -5.45 7.25 4.83
CA PHE A 264 -5.07 7.59 6.21
C PHE A 264 -5.22 9.08 6.54
N ALA A 265 -5.20 9.96 5.54
CA ALA A 265 -5.47 11.38 5.71
C ALA A 265 -6.88 11.65 6.26
N GLU A 266 -7.84 10.75 6.03
CA GLU A 266 -9.18 10.80 6.65
C GLU A 266 -9.12 10.77 8.19
N PHE A 267 -8.01 10.31 8.77
CA PHE A 267 -7.74 10.26 10.21
C PHE A 267 -6.64 11.23 10.66
N GLY A 268 -6.23 12.18 9.79
CA GLY A 268 -5.17 13.14 10.10
C GLY A 268 -3.77 12.51 10.22
N PHE A 269 -3.54 11.38 9.55
CA PHE A 269 -2.30 10.62 9.65
C PHE A 269 -1.70 10.33 8.26
N ASP A 270 -0.39 10.46 8.11
CA ASP A 270 0.34 9.99 6.93
C ASP A 270 1.27 8.83 7.33
N PRO A 271 0.99 7.58 6.91
CA PRO A 271 1.80 6.42 7.26
C PRO A 271 3.22 6.49 6.72
N TYR A 272 3.49 7.34 5.72
CA TYR A 272 4.78 7.44 5.06
C TYR A 272 5.62 8.62 5.54
N ALA A 273 5.13 9.42 6.49
CA ALA A 273 5.78 10.67 6.91
C ALA A 273 7.17 10.48 7.55
N THR A 274 7.47 9.29 8.06
CA THR A 274 8.77 8.96 8.67
C THR A 274 9.83 8.56 7.64
N LEU A 275 9.44 8.31 6.39
CA LEU A 275 10.36 7.88 5.34
C LEU A 275 11.13 9.07 4.75
N SER A 276 12.42 8.87 4.47
CA SER A 276 13.17 9.80 3.63
C SER A 276 12.68 9.74 2.18
N ALA A 277 13.08 10.72 1.35
CA ALA A 277 12.73 10.72 -0.07
C ALA A 277 13.25 9.47 -0.79
N GLU A 278 14.46 9.01 -0.44
CA GLU A 278 15.08 7.79 -0.97
C GLU A 278 14.30 6.55 -0.56
N ALA A 279 13.96 6.42 0.73
CA ALA A 279 13.17 5.31 1.25
C ALA A 279 11.79 5.23 0.58
N LEU A 280 11.15 6.39 0.39
CA LEU A 280 9.86 6.49 -0.29
C LEU A 280 9.96 6.08 -1.76
N ALA A 281 11.06 6.43 -2.44
CA ALA A 281 11.31 6.02 -3.82
C ALA A 281 11.50 4.50 -3.94
N VAL A 282 12.30 3.90 -3.06
CA VAL A 282 12.48 2.43 -2.99
C VAL A 282 11.14 1.73 -2.76
N LEU A 283 10.36 2.21 -1.79
CA LEU A 283 9.04 1.63 -1.48
C LEU A 283 8.10 1.72 -2.69
N THR A 284 8.05 2.87 -3.35
CA THR A 284 7.20 3.10 -4.53
C THR A 284 7.57 2.16 -5.68
N LEU A 285 8.87 2.03 -5.97
CA LEU A 285 9.35 1.16 -7.05
C LEU A 285 9.01 -0.31 -6.78
N ASN A 286 9.25 -0.82 -5.57
CA ASN A 286 8.98 -2.22 -5.26
C ASN A 286 7.47 -2.54 -5.26
N ILE A 287 6.62 -1.60 -4.82
CA ILE A 287 5.17 -1.76 -4.98
C ILE A 287 4.78 -1.89 -6.47
N GLN A 288 5.41 -1.12 -7.36
CA GLN A 288 5.17 -1.20 -8.81
C GLN A 288 5.71 -2.50 -9.43
N LYS A 289 6.85 -3.02 -8.96
CA LYS A 289 7.45 -4.31 -9.40
C LYS A 289 6.46 -5.47 -9.32
N ARG A 290 5.48 -5.43 -8.41
CA ARG A 290 4.42 -6.46 -8.29
C ARG A 290 3.72 -6.75 -9.59
N HIS A 291 3.38 -5.74 -10.39
CA HIS A 291 2.63 -5.96 -11.63
C HIS A 291 3.42 -6.87 -12.58
N VAL A 292 4.73 -6.68 -12.64
CA VAL A 292 5.62 -7.49 -13.47
C VAL A 292 5.85 -8.87 -12.87
N ILE A 293 6.20 -8.95 -11.59
CA ILE A 293 6.52 -10.22 -10.92
C ILE A 293 5.29 -11.13 -10.84
N GLY A 294 4.15 -10.60 -10.40
CA GLY A 294 2.94 -11.38 -10.09
C GLY A 294 2.02 -11.63 -11.29
N HIS A 295 2.07 -10.81 -12.34
CA HIS A 295 1.14 -10.92 -13.47
C HIS A 295 1.80 -11.11 -14.85
N ASN A 296 3.08 -10.77 -15.02
CA ASN A 296 3.78 -10.89 -16.30
C ASN A 296 4.91 -11.93 -16.28
N LEU A 297 4.89 -12.89 -15.35
CA LEU A 297 5.94 -13.91 -15.18
C LEU A 297 7.34 -13.30 -15.01
N GLY A 298 7.42 -12.11 -14.40
CA GLY A 298 8.67 -11.39 -14.25
C GLY A 298 9.14 -10.62 -15.49
N VAL A 299 8.38 -10.61 -16.59
CA VAL A 299 8.72 -9.89 -17.82
C VAL A 299 8.24 -8.45 -17.75
N ALA A 300 9.15 -7.50 -17.94
CA ALA A 300 8.83 -6.07 -17.92
C ALA A 300 7.86 -5.70 -19.04
N ASP A 301 6.74 -5.08 -18.68
CA ASP A 301 5.81 -4.45 -19.62
C ASP A 301 6.16 -2.99 -19.89
N ALA A 302 5.39 -2.32 -20.76
CA ALA A 302 5.66 -0.94 -21.13
C ALA A 302 5.52 0.03 -19.94
N ALA A 303 4.53 -0.19 -19.08
CA ALA A 303 4.27 0.67 -17.92
C ALA A 303 5.38 0.55 -16.86
N PHE A 304 5.90 -0.66 -16.64
CA PHE A 304 7.00 -0.90 -15.72
C PHE A 304 8.35 -0.47 -16.29
N ALA A 305 8.61 -0.76 -17.56
CA ALA A 305 9.79 -0.27 -18.26
C ALA A 305 9.84 1.26 -18.28
N GLU A 306 8.69 1.95 -18.24
CA GLU A 306 8.62 3.40 -18.12
C GLU A 306 9.09 3.94 -16.76
N HIS A 307 9.08 3.14 -15.70
CA HIS A 307 9.31 3.59 -14.31
C HIS A 307 10.62 3.06 -13.72
N ALA A 308 11.15 1.95 -14.23
CA ALA A 308 12.43 1.37 -13.77
C ALA A 308 13.55 1.66 -14.79
N ALA A 309 14.60 2.35 -14.36
CA ALA A 309 15.68 2.81 -15.23
C ALA A 309 16.43 1.67 -15.94
N ASP A 310 16.63 0.54 -15.25
CA ASP A 310 17.35 -0.61 -15.77
C ASP A 310 16.40 -1.67 -16.42
N ALA A 311 15.08 -1.43 -16.44
CA ALA A 311 14.12 -2.36 -17.02
C ALA A 311 13.94 -2.14 -18.52
N ARG A 312 14.04 -3.23 -19.29
CA ARG A 312 13.82 -3.25 -20.74
C ARG A 312 12.55 -4.01 -21.06
N LEU A 313 11.69 -3.42 -21.90
CA LEU A 313 10.44 -4.04 -22.33
C LEU A 313 10.71 -5.44 -22.90
N GLY A 314 9.99 -6.44 -22.41
CA GLY A 314 10.11 -7.83 -22.86
C GLY A 314 11.26 -8.64 -22.25
N GLU A 315 12.08 -8.04 -21.38
CA GLU A 315 13.12 -8.75 -20.62
C GLU A 315 12.63 -9.14 -19.21
N THR A 316 13.26 -10.16 -18.62
CA THR A 316 12.98 -10.56 -17.23
C THR A 316 13.60 -9.53 -16.28
N VAL A 317 12.82 -9.04 -15.33
CA VAL A 317 13.28 -8.09 -14.31
C VAL A 317 14.19 -8.82 -13.33
N PRO A 318 15.42 -8.34 -13.09
CA PRO A 318 16.28 -8.97 -12.09
C PRO A 318 15.69 -8.81 -10.69
N LEU A 319 15.71 -9.89 -9.91
CA LEU A 319 15.36 -9.89 -8.51
C LEU A 319 16.62 -10.12 -7.68
N VAL A 320 16.96 -9.12 -6.87
CA VAL A 320 18.14 -9.13 -6.00
C VAL A 320 17.66 -9.27 -4.56
N GLY A 321 18.22 -10.23 -3.82
CA GLY A 321 17.85 -10.49 -2.42
C GLY A 321 17.94 -9.25 -1.54
N ASP A 322 19.03 -8.49 -1.66
CA ASP A 322 19.24 -7.25 -0.90
C ASP A 322 18.16 -6.19 -1.16
N ASP A 323 17.67 -6.06 -2.40
CA ASP A 323 16.57 -5.14 -2.73
C ASP A 323 15.26 -5.55 -2.02
N ILE A 324 14.98 -6.86 -1.96
CA ILE A 324 13.78 -7.41 -1.30
C ILE A 324 13.88 -7.19 0.22
N LEU A 325 15.05 -7.42 0.81
CA LEU A 325 15.30 -7.19 2.23
C LEU A 325 15.18 -5.70 2.57
N GLN A 326 15.71 -4.80 1.73
CA GLN A 326 15.55 -3.36 1.91
C GLN A 326 14.08 -2.94 1.79
N PHE A 327 13.32 -3.50 0.85
CA PHE A 327 11.88 -3.28 0.75
C PHE A 327 11.16 -3.72 2.03
N ALA A 328 11.49 -4.90 2.57
CA ALA A 328 10.95 -5.41 3.82
C ALA A 328 11.28 -4.50 5.02
N GLU A 329 12.52 -4.02 5.12
CA GLU A 329 12.96 -3.10 6.18
C GLU A 329 12.25 -1.74 6.11
N ILE A 330 12.09 -1.17 4.92
CA ILE A 330 11.34 0.08 4.74
C ILE A 330 9.85 -0.12 5.05
N GLY A 331 9.28 -1.28 4.68
CA GLY A 331 7.93 -1.67 5.09
C GLY A 331 7.78 -1.70 6.62
N GLN A 332 8.77 -2.24 7.33
CA GLN A 332 8.78 -2.29 8.79
C GLN A 332 8.80 -0.89 9.40
N MET A 333 9.53 0.06 8.82
CA MET A 333 9.55 1.45 9.30
C MET A 333 8.16 2.10 9.25
N VAL A 334 7.42 1.89 8.17
CA VAL A 334 6.03 2.36 8.04
C VAL A 334 5.12 1.67 9.06
N VAL A 335 5.23 0.35 9.20
CA VAL A 335 4.42 -0.41 10.17
C VAL A 335 4.72 0.04 11.60
N ASN A 336 5.98 0.29 11.96
CA ASN A 336 6.34 0.84 13.27
C ASN A 336 5.70 2.22 13.50
N GLY A 337 5.66 3.07 12.47
CA GLY A 337 4.99 4.38 12.53
C GLY A 337 3.49 4.26 12.80
N ILE A 338 2.82 3.34 12.10
CA ILE A 338 1.39 3.06 12.28
C ILE A 338 1.11 2.44 13.65
N ASP A 339 1.95 1.52 14.10
CA ASP A 339 1.82 0.84 15.38
C ASP A 339 1.94 1.82 16.56
N ALA A 340 2.93 2.71 16.52
CA ALA A 340 3.07 3.77 17.51
C ALA A 340 1.90 4.79 17.46
N TRP A 341 1.37 5.08 16.26
CA TRP A 341 0.14 5.88 16.13
C TRP A 341 -1.08 5.18 16.75
N LEU A 342 -1.17 3.86 16.64
CA LEU A 342 -2.22 3.09 17.34
C LEU A 342 -2.09 3.17 18.85
N ALA A 343 -0.87 3.16 19.38
CA ALA A 343 -0.62 3.21 20.82
C ALA A 343 -0.90 4.59 21.41
N ASN A 344 -0.35 5.64 20.81
CA ASN A 344 -0.24 6.95 21.46
C ASN A 344 -0.93 8.08 20.69
N GLY A 345 -1.57 7.79 19.55
CA GLY A 345 -2.23 8.79 18.71
C GLY A 345 -1.28 9.76 17.99
N SER A 346 0.04 9.59 18.14
CA SER A 346 1.08 10.37 17.46
C SER A 346 2.12 9.44 16.83
N PRO A 347 2.62 9.73 15.62
CA PRO A 347 3.72 8.98 15.04
C PRO A 347 4.97 9.07 15.95
N PRO A 348 5.82 8.04 15.99
CA PRO A 348 7.09 8.12 16.67
C PRO A 348 7.96 9.17 15.97
N PRO A 349 8.83 9.90 16.71
CA PRO A 349 9.76 10.84 16.09
C PRO A 349 10.61 10.12 15.03
N VAL A 350 11.00 10.85 13.98
CA VAL A 350 11.82 10.32 12.87
C VAL A 350 13.16 9.81 13.43
N GLY A 351 13.19 8.53 13.77
CA GLY A 351 14.35 7.81 14.27
C GLY A 351 14.65 6.67 13.31
N ASN A 352 15.25 7.01 12.18
CA ASN A 352 15.67 6.02 11.19
C ASN A 352 16.93 5.34 11.69
N ALA A 353 16.84 4.05 11.98
CA ALA A 353 17.99 3.17 11.93
C ALA A 353 17.60 1.98 11.05
N THR A 354 17.67 2.16 9.73
CA THR A 354 17.95 1.00 8.88
C THR A 354 19.33 0.50 9.30
N THR A 355 19.50 -0.81 9.45
CA THR A 355 20.82 -1.37 9.79
C THR A 355 21.84 -1.13 8.68
N ASN A 356 21.36 -0.89 7.45
CA ASN A 356 22.13 -0.64 6.25
C ASN A 356 21.78 0.70 5.58
N PRO A 357 22.71 1.31 4.82
CA PRO A 357 22.42 2.47 3.99
C PRO A 357 21.32 2.16 2.97
N ILE A 358 20.38 3.08 2.79
CA ILE A 358 19.34 2.95 1.76
C ILE A 358 19.98 3.19 0.40
N VAL A 359 19.86 2.20 -0.49
CA VAL A 359 20.30 2.28 -1.88
C VAL A 359 19.11 2.74 -2.70
N ALA A 360 19.03 4.05 -2.95
CA ALA A 360 17.95 4.61 -3.75
C ALA A 360 17.93 3.98 -5.16
N PRO A 361 16.75 3.77 -5.77
CA PRO A 361 16.70 3.34 -7.15
C PRO A 361 17.39 4.38 -8.03
N ARG A 362 18.09 3.93 -9.07
CA ARG A 362 18.62 4.86 -10.07
C ARG A 362 17.46 5.69 -10.62
N ALA A 363 17.56 7.01 -10.45
CA ALA A 363 16.59 7.92 -11.04
C ALA A 363 16.62 7.71 -12.55
N ARG A 364 15.48 7.32 -13.13
CA ARG A 364 15.31 7.38 -14.58
C ARG A 364 15.34 8.86 -14.93
N GLU A 365 16.32 9.29 -15.72
CA GLU A 365 16.16 10.56 -16.42
C GLU A 365 14.82 10.48 -17.14
N PRO A 366 13.92 11.48 -16.99
CA PRO A 366 12.62 11.44 -17.65
C PRO A 366 12.84 11.09 -19.11
N ALA A 367 12.08 10.11 -19.62
CA ALA A 367 12.24 9.58 -20.97
C ALA A 367 12.52 10.75 -21.92
N ALA A 368 13.71 10.76 -22.53
CA ALA A 368 14.17 11.92 -23.28
C ALA A 368 13.07 12.30 -24.26
N VAL A 369 12.51 13.50 -24.08
CA VAL A 369 11.44 14.02 -24.93
C VAL A 369 11.97 13.91 -26.36
N LYS A 370 11.27 13.15 -27.21
CA LYS A 370 11.65 12.99 -28.62
C LYS A 370 10.77 13.89 -29.47
N ILE A 371 11.38 14.87 -30.14
CA ILE A 371 10.71 15.80 -31.04
C ILE A 371 11.39 15.68 -32.40
N GLY A 372 10.68 15.12 -33.38
CA GLY A 372 11.22 14.87 -34.71
C GLY A 372 12.53 14.07 -34.68
N GLU A 373 13.51 14.54 -35.44
CA GLU A 373 14.87 14.00 -35.53
C GLU A 373 15.90 14.90 -34.79
N LEU A 374 15.43 15.80 -33.92
CA LEU A 374 16.31 16.72 -33.18
C LEU A 374 17.23 15.97 -32.21
N GLY A 375 18.49 16.41 -32.13
CA GLY A 375 19.44 15.98 -31.13
C GLY A 375 19.04 16.37 -29.69
N PRO A 376 19.56 15.67 -28.66
CA PRO A 376 19.17 15.91 -27.27
C PRO A 376 19.40 17.36 -26.79
N LEU A 377 20.46 18.01 -27.26
CA LEU A 377 20.76 19.40 -26.89
C LEU A 377 19.79 20.38 -27.57
N ALA A 378 19.42 20.16 -28.84
CA ALA A 378 18.42 20.96 -29.53
C ALA A 378 17.07 20.91 -28.82
N ILE A 379 16.66 19.73 -28.36
CA ILE A 379 15.41 19.56 -27.60
C ILE A 379 15.48 20.32 -26.27
N LYS A 380 16.59 20.22 -25.53
CA LYS A 380 16.78 20.98 -24.29
C LYS A 380 16.72 22.49 -24.52
N ILE A 381 17.37 22.99 -25.57
CA ILE A 381 17.35 24.41 -25.94
C ILE A 381 15.94 24.84 -26.32
N GLY A 382 15.21 24.07 -27.14
CA GLY A 382 13.83 24.39 -27.52
C GLY A 382 12.88 24.45 -26.32
N LEU A 383 13.00 23.51 -25.37
CA LEU A 383 12.23 23.53 -24.12
C LEU A 383 12.57 24.74 -23.25
N TRP A 384 13.84 25.15 -23.21
CA TRP A 384 14.27 26.35 -22.50
C TRP A 384 13.67 27.63 -23.13
N ILE A 385 13.77 27.78 -24.46
CA ILE A 385 13.16 28.91 -25.19
C ILE A 385 11.65 28.98 -24.92
N ALA A 386 10.96 27.83 -24.92
CA ALA A 386 9.53 27.78 -24.65
C ALA A 386 9.17 28.27 -23.24
N ARG A 387 10.00 27.96 -22.21
CA ARG A 387 9.76 28.35 -20.81
C ARG A 387 10.05 29.83 -20.53
N GLU A 388 11.12 30.36 -21.13
CA GLU A 388 11.53 31.76 -20.93
C GLU A 388 10.66 32.75 -21.73
N SER A 389 9.94 32.25 -22.73
CA SER A 389 9.06 33.06 -23.56
C SER A 389 7.91 33.67 -22.76
N THR A 390 7.75 34.99 -22.89
CA THR A 390 6.66 35.76 -22.26
C THR A 390 5.48 36.01 -23.19
N HIS A 391 5.68 35.91 -24.51
CA HIS A 391 4.64 36.23 -25.51
C HIS A 391 4.33 35.06 -26.46
N GLY A 392 5.21 34.06 -26.63
CA GLY A 392 4.91 32.86 -27.43
C GLY A 392 4.76 33.12 -28.93
N TYR A 393 5.50 34.09 -29.47
CA TYR A 393 5.44 34.46 -30.88
C TYR A 393 6.82 34.61 -31.52
N SER A 394 7.50 35.75 -31.33
CA SER A 394 8.82 36.02 -31.92
C SER A 394 9.71 36.72 -30.89
N ASP A 395 10.14 35.93 -29.92
CA ASP A 395 11.02 36.41 -28.86
C ASP A 395 12.46 36.38 -29.34
N PHE A 396 13.20 37.45 -29.05
CA PHE A 396 14.63 37.50 -29.25
C PHE A 396 15.31 36.57 -28.25
N ILE A 397 16.24 35.74 -28.71
CA ILE A 397 16.98 34.79 -27.88
C ILE A 397 18.40 35.34 -27.67
N PRO A 398 18.74 35.87 -26.47
CA PRO A 398 20.05 36.44 -26.21
C PRO A 398 21.13 35.36 -26.17
N GLU A 399 22.23 35.58 -26.89
CA GLU A 399 23.38 34.65 -26.96
C GLU A 399 23.97 34.36 -25.57
N GLU A 400 24.11 35.40 -24.74
CA GLU A 400 24.69 35.30 -23.40
C GLU A 400 23.82 34.46 -22.45
N GLU A 401 22.49 34.63 -22.53
CA GLU A 401 21.53 33.87 -21.71
C GLU A 401 21.46 32.41 -22.15
N LEU A 402 21.50 32.14 -23.47
CA LEU A 402 21.52 30.78 -24.00
C LEU A 402 22.79 30.04 -23.55
N LEU A 403 23.96 30.69 -23.65
CA LEU A 403 25.21 30.08 -23.20
C LEU A 403 25.26 29.89 -21.68
N ALA A 404 24.71 30.82 -20.91
CA ALA A 404 24.61 30.71 -19.46
C ALA A 404 23.65 29.59 -19.00
N ALA A 405 22.62 29.29 -19.80
CA ALA A 405 21.68 28.22 -19.51
C ALA A 405 22.23 26.80 -19.76
N PHE A 406 23.29 26.68 -20.58
CA PHE A 406 23.93 25.40 -20.95
C PHE A 406 25.45 25.46 -20.78
N PRO A 407 25.97 25.70 -19.56
CA PRO A 407 27.41 25.89 -19.31
C PRO A 407 28.24 24.63 -19.56
N GLU A 408 27.61 23.45 -19.59
CA GLU A 408 28.25 22.17 -19.88
C GLU A 408 28.50 21.92 -21.37
N ALA A 409 27.81 22.64 -22.26
CA ALA A 409 27.94 22.50 -23.70
C ALA A 409 28.96 23.50 -24.26
N SER A 410 29.80 23.05 -25.18
CA SER A 410 30.67 23.94 -25.93
C SER A 410 29.87 24.85 -26.88
N VAL A 411 30.43 26.00 -27.23
CA VAL A 411 29.80 26.94 -28.17
C VAL A 411 29.48 26.27 -29.52
N ASP A 412 30.31 25.31 -29.96
CA ASP A 412 30.08 24.58 -31.21
C ASP A 412 28.91 23.60 -31.11
N GLU A 413 28.73 22.92 -29.98
CA GLU A 413 27.58 22.04 -29.73
C GLU A 413 26.28 22.85 -29.66
N VAL A 414 26.28 23.98 -28.94
CA VAL A 414 25.13 24.89 -28.89
C VAL A 414 24.80 25.39 -30.30
N ALA A 415 25.81 25.78 -31.08
CA ALA A 415 25.59 26.28 -32.44
C ALA A 415 25.10 25.20 -33.41
N PHE A 416 25.48 23.94 -33.22
CA PHE A 416 24.91 22.82 -33.97
C PHE A 416 23.44 22.60 -33.60
N ALA A 417 23.11 22.57 -32.31
CA ALA A 417 21.75 22.42 -31.84
C ALA A 417 20.82 23.56 -32.29
N VAL A 418 21.32 24.80 -32.34
CA VAL A 418 20.64 25.96 -32.93
C VAL A 418 20.40 25.76 -34.44
N ALA A 419 21.35 25.17 -35.16
CA ALA A 419 21.16 24.85 -36.57
C ALA A 419 20.10 23.77 -36.79
N GLU A 420 20.02 22.76 -35.92
CA GLU A 420 18.93 21.75 -35.94
C GLU A 420 17.57 22.43 -35.75
N LEU A 421 17.41 23.24 -34.70
CA LEU A 421 16.17 23.98 -34.45
C LEU A 421 15.79 24.90 -35.61
N SER A 422 16.77 25.55 -36.24
CA SER A 422 16.53 26.42 -37.40
C SER A 422 16.14 25.64 -38.65
N THR A 423 16.66 24.41 -38.82
CA THR A 423 16.37 23.55 -39.97
C THR A 423 14.93 23.06 -39.95
N ASP A 424 14.42 22.75 -38.76
CA ASP A 424 13.04 22.32 -38.53
C ASP A 424 12.06 23.50 -38.33
N ASP A 425 12.47 24.72 -38.73
CA ASP A 425 11.69 25.97 -38.68
C ASP A 425 11.27 26.42 -37.27
N PHE A 426 11.88 25.91 -36.20
CA PHE A 426 11.56 26.32 -34.82
C PHE A 426 12.12 27.69 -34.45
N ILE A 427 13.23 28.10 -35.06
CA ILE A 427 13.83 29.43 -34.84
C ILE A 427 14.28 30.05 -36.17
N ASN A 428 14.23 31.37 -36.24
CA ASN A 428 14.84 32.15 -37.31
C ASN A 428 16.26 32.54 -36.91
N THR A 429 17.20 32.37 -37.85
CA THR A 429 18.61 32.68 -37.64
C THR A 429 19.12 33.73 -38.64
N THR A 430 19.99 34.63 -38.20
CA THR A 430 20.73 35.56 -39.07
C THR A 430 22.20 35.56 -38.70
N SER A 431 23.04 35.02 -39.58
CA SER A 431 24.48 34.86 -39.34
C SER A 431 25.25 36.16 -39.46
N PHE A 432 26.30 36.32 -38.64
CA PHE A 432 27.26 37.42 -38.73
C PHE A 432 28.67 36.87 -38.90
N ILE A 433 29.50 37.52 -39.72
CA ILE A 433 30.86 37.06 -40.07
C ILE A 433 31.76 36.85 -38.84
N ALA A 434 31.55 37.60 -37.76
CA ALA A 434 32.41 37.59 -36.56
C ALA A 434 31.89 36.73 -35.39
N LYS A 435 30.75 36.04 -35.53
CA LYS A 435 30.14 35.28 -34.43
C LYS A 435 29.80 33.85 -34.84
N ARG A 436 30.03 32.91 -33.92
CA ARG A 436 29.71 31.48 -34.13
C ARG A 436 28.20 31.21 -34.04
N LEU A 437 27.54 31.87 -33.10
CA LEU A 437 26.09 31.82 -32.94
C LEU A 437 25.44 32.92 -33.79
N PRO A 438 24.39 32.59 -34.57
CA PRO A 438 23.64 33.59 -35.31
C PRO A 438 22.78 34.44 -34.36
N ARG A 439 22.25 35.55 -34.85
CA ARG A 439 21.11 36.20 -34.20
C ARG A 439 19.92 35.25 -34.25
N MET A 440 19.25 35.02 -33.13
CA MET A 440 18.16 34.05 -33.02
C MET A 440 16.87 34.73 -32.56
N THR A 441 15.76 34.36 -33.20
CA THR A 441 14.41 34.69 -32.75
C THR A 441 13.53 33.46 -32.87
N SER A 442 12.63 33.21 -31.92
CA SER A 442 11.71 32.09 -32.01
C SER A 442 10.69 32.23 -33.14
N ASN A 443 10.16 31.09 -33.60
CA ASN A 443 9.05 30.97 -34.53
C ASN A 443 7.84 30.36 -33.79
N PRO A 444 6.58 30.73 -34.11
CA PRO A 444 5.39 30.05 -33.62
C PRO A 444 5.43 28.51 -33.60
N SER A 445 6.03 27.89 -34.61
CA SER A 445 6.18 26.43 -34.71
C SER A 445 6.86 25.82 -33.47
N LEU A 446 7.84 26.51 -32.88
CA LEU A 446 8.50 26.08 -31.65
C LEU A 446 7.49 25.94 -30.53
N TYR A 447 6.66 26.95 -30.31
CA TYR A 447 5.68 26.91 -29.22
C TYR A 447 4.60 25.86 -29.47
N ILE A 448 4.12 25.74 -30.71
CA ILE A 448 3.14 24.71 -31.09
C ILE A 448 3.66 23.31 -30.77
N THR A 449 4.95 23.04 -30.99
CA THR A 449 5.55 21.72 -30.76
C THR A 449 6.04 21.51 -29.33
N PHE A 450 6.64 22.52 -28.70
CA PHE A 450 7.32 22.38 -27.41
C PHE A 450 6.43 22.69 -26.20
N ASP A 451 5.37 23.49 -26.34
CA ASP A 451 4.50 23.87 -25.22
C ASP A 451 3.84 22.68 -24.50
N PRO A 452 3.39 21.59 -25.17
CA PRO A 452 2.87 20.41 -24.49
C PRO A 452 3.87 19.74 -23.54
N TYR A 453 5.16 19.95 -23.76
CA TYR A 453 6.26 19.39 -22.96
C TYR A 453 6.87 20.43 -21.99
N ALA A 454 6.85 21.71 -22.36
CA ALA A 454 7.44 22.80 -21.61
C ALA A 454 6.46 23.39 -20.58
N LEU A 455 5.17 23.43 -20.91
CA LEU A 455 4.09 24.09 -20.17
C LEU A 455 2.91 23.12 -19.95
N LYS A 456 1.90 23.56 -19.18
CA LYS A 456 0.65 22.81 -18.97
C LYS A 456 -0.43 23.12 -20.02
N THR A 457 -0.03 23.64 -21.18
CA THR A 457 -0.93 24.12 -22.24
C THR A 457 -0.59 23.43 -23.55
N ASP A 458 -1.60 23.18 -24.38
CA ASP A 458 -1.44 22.51 -25.67
C ASP A 458 -2.04 23.39 -26.78
N PRO A 459 -1.22 24.04 -27.60
CA PRO A 459 -1.68 24.88 -28.71
C PRO A 459 -2.57 24.14 -29.73
N ALA A 460 -2.41 22.83 -29.90
CA ALA A 460 -3.25 22.02 -30.78
C ALA A 460 -4.67 21.83 -30.22
N VAL A 461 -4.82 21.82 -28.89
CA VAL A 461 -6.14 21.82 -28.24
C VAL A 461 -6.73 23.23 -28.24
N ASP A 462 -5.91 24.24 -27.91
CA ASP A 462 -6.35 25.63 -27.79
C ASP A 462 -6.82 26.20 -29.15
N VAL A 463 -6.16 25.87 -30.26
CA VAL A 463 -6.56 26.37 -31.59
C VAL A 463 -7.97 25.93 -31.99
N VAL A 464 -8.45 24.76 -31.53
CA VAL A 464 -9.81 24.28 -31.80
C VAL A 464 -10.86 25.24 -31.22
N THR A 465 -10.60 25.77 -30.02
CA THR A 465 -11.48 26.77 -29.39
C THR A 465 -11.52 28.05 -30.22
N LEU A 466 -10.37 28.52 -30.72
CA LEU A 466 -10.29 29.69 -31.59
C LEU A 466 -11.03 29.48 -32.91
N VAL A 467 -10.91 28.29 -33.52
CA VAL A 467 -11.63 27.92 -34.75
C VAL A 467 -13.15 28.05 -34.54
N ASP A 468 -13.68 27.52 -33.44
CA ASP A 468 -15.13 27.58 -33.16
C ASP A 468 -15.63 29.01 -32.96
N MET A 469 -14.87 29.83 -32.22
CA MET A 469 -15.18 31.24 -32.02
C MET A 469 -15.21 31.99 -33.35
N VAL A 470 -14.23 31.75 -34.21
CA VAL A 470 -14.06 32.44 -35.49
C VAL A 470 -15.12 32.00 -36.51
N LEU A 471 -15.49 30.71 -36.56
CA LEU A 471 -16.56 30.20 -37.42
C LEU A 471 -17.95 30.67 -36.98
N ALA A 472 -18.14 31.09 -35.72
CA ALA A 472 -19.37 31.72 -35.27
C ALA A 472 -19.50 33.18 -35.74
N LYS A 473 -18.39 33.86 -36.06
CA LYS A 473 -18.38 35.25 -36.54
C LYS A 473 -18.67 35.34 -38.05
N LYS A 474 -19.36 36.41 -38.46
CA LYS A 474 -19.74 36.68 -39.87
C LYS A 474 -18.79 37.65 -40.60
N GLU A 475 -17.88 38.30 -39.87
CA GLU A 475 -17.02 39.38 -40.38
C GLU A 475 -15.54 39.13 -40.04
N THR A 476 -14.66 40.06 -40.45
CA THR A 476 -13.22 40.08 -40.17
C THR A 476 -12.93 39.90 -38.68
N ALA A 477 -12.06 38.96 -38.33
CA ALA A 477 -11.62 38.78 -36.95
C ALA A 477 -10.40 39.68 -36.67
N GLN A 478 -10.56 40.65 -35.77
CA GLN A 478 -9.44 41.42 -35.21
C GLN A 478 -8.83 40.66 -34.04
N VAL A 479 -7.49 40.64 -33.96
CA VAL A 479 -6.77 39.81 -32.98
C VAL A 479 -7.03 40.24 -31.53
N GLU A 480 -7.09 41.56 -31.28
CA GLU A 480 -7.26 42.11 -29.92
C GLU A 480 -8.64 41.77 -29.35
N GLU A 481 -9.67 41.83 -30.20
CA GLU A 481 -11.03 41.43 -29.84
C GLU A 481 -11.10 39.93 -29.57
N LEU A 482 -10.53 39.12 -30.47
CA LEU A 482 -10.49 37.67 -30.33
C LEU A 482 -9.74 37.25 -29.06
N HIS A 483 -8.59 37.84 -28.78
CA HIS A 483 -7.81 37.58 -27.57
C HIS A 483 -8.60 37.94 -26.31
N LYS A 484 -9.21 39.14 -26.28
CA LYS A 484 -10.00 39.60 -25.14
C LYS A 484 -11.18 38.65 -24.83
N GLU A 485 -11.83 38.11 -25.86
CA GLU A 485 -12.93 37.15 -25.70
C GLU A 485 -12.50 35.80 -25.11
N THR A 486 -11.27 35.36 -25.36
CA THR A 486 -10.77 34.09 -24.78
C THR A 486 -10.51 34.18 -23.28
N GLY A 487 -10.15 35.37 -22.77
CA GLY A 487 -9.67 35.55 -21.40
C GLY A 487 -8.35 34.83 -21.10
N TRP A 488 -7.61 34.41 -22.14
CA TRP A 488 -6.34 33.70 -21.96
C TRP A 488 -5.17 34.66 -21.70
N PRO A 489 -4.10 34.21 -21.02
CA PRO A 489 -2.83 34.93 -21.04
C PRO A 489 -2.26 34.98 -22.46
N LEU A 490 -1.59 36.08 -22.80
CA LEU A 490 -1.02 36.32 -24.13
C LEU A 490 -0.10 35.16 -24.59
N ARG A 491 0.74 34.64 -23.69
CA ARG A 491 1.65 33.51 -23.93
C ARG A 491 0.94 32.21 -24.35
N ARG A 492 -0.30 32.00 -23.89
CA ARG A 492 -1.14 30.86 -24.28
C ARG A 492 -1.87 31.15 -25.59
N PHE A 493 -2.34 32.37 -25.75
CA PHE A 493 -3.12 32.79 -26.93
C PHE A 493 -2.31 32.78 -28.22
N ASN A 494 -1.11 33.36 -28.21
CA ASN A 494 -0.33 33.59 -29.42
C ASN A 494 0.06 32.32 -30.20
N PRO A 495 0.54 31.23 -29.58
CA PRO A 495 0.81 29.98 -30.30
C PRO A 495 -0.44 29.41 -30.98
N ALA A 496 -1.58 29.40 -30.27
CA ALA A 496 -2.84 28.92 -30.82
C ALA A 496 -3.34 29.82 -31.96
N PHE A 497 -3.20 31.14 -31.83
CA PHE A 497 -3.57 32.09 -32.89
C PHE A 497 -2.66 31.97 -34.11
N ALA A 498 -1.35 31.78 -33.91
CA ALA A 498 -0.41 31.52 -34.99
C ALA A 498 -0.75 30.21 -35.74
N TYR A 499 -1.16 29.17 -35.00
CA TYR A 499 -1.61 27.92 -35.59
C TYR A 499 -2.91 28.09 -36.38
N LEU A 500 -3.84 28.92 -35.90
CA LEU A 500 -5.06 29.26 -36.63
C LEU A 500 -4.76 29.95 -37.96
N ILE A 501 -3.96 31.03 -37.94
CA ILE A 501 -3.68 31.83 -39.15
C ILE A 501 -2.82 31.08 -40.17
N SER A 502 -2.06 30.05 -39.77
CA SER A 502 -1.32 29.20 -40.72
C SER A 502 -2.24 28.38 -41.63
N GLN A 503 -3.52 28.25 -41.26
CA GLN A 503 -4.56 27.61 -42.08
C GLN A 503 -5.31 28.59 -42.98
N ILE A 504 -4.91 29.87 -42.99
CA ILE A 504 -5.52 30.93 -43.80
C ILE A 504 -4.47 31.36 -44.82
N ASP A 505 -4.91 31.59 -46.06
CA ASP A 505 -4.04 32.11 -47.12
C ASP A 505 -3.40 33.44 -46.67
N GLU A 506 -2.09 33.52 -46.83
CA GLU A 506 -1.26 34.64 -46.40
C GLU A 506 -1.75 36.00 -46.92
N ARG A 507 -2.39 36.05 -48.11
CA ARG A 507 -2.93 37.29 -48.70
C ARG A 507 -4.13 37.85 -47.93
N ARG A 508 -4.76 37.03 -47.08
CA ARG A 508 -5.93 37.39 -46.24
C ARG A 508 -5.57 37.61 -44.78
N VAL A 509 -4.30 37.43 -44.41
CA VAL A 509 -3.77 37.72 -43.07
C VAL A 509 -3.26 39.15 -43.05
N LEU A 510 -3.77 39.96 -42.11
CA LEU A 510 -3.36 41.35 -41.93
C LEU A 510 -2.04 41.42 -41.16
N LYS A 511 -0.93 41.52 -41.89
CA LYS A 511 0.43 41.63 -41.33
C LYS A 511 0.78 43.07 -40.91
N GLY A 512 1.69 43.18 -39.94
CA GLY A 512 2.29 44.43 -39.44
C GLY A 512 1.42 45.20 -38.45
N GLY A 513 2.02 45.99 -37.55
CA GLY A 513 1.32 46.96 -36.68
C GLY A 513 1.09 46.57 -35.23
N THR A 514 1.49 45.37 -34.78
CA THR A 514 1.60 45.02 -33.35
C THR A 514 2.86 44.17 -33.15
N ASN A 515 3.66 44.46 -32.11
CA ASN A 515 4.80 43.61 -31.72
C ASN A 515 4.36 42.43 -30.84
N GLU A 516 3.11 42.43 -30.40
CA GLU A 516 2.59 41.49 -29.41
C GLU A 516 1.86 40.29 -30.03
N TYR A 517 1.44 40.36 -31.29
CA TYR A 517 0.63 39.32 -31.92
C TYR A 517 1.23 38.85 -33.26
N PRO A 518 1.00 37.57 -33.64
CA PRO A 518 1.40 37.05 -34.95
C PRO A 518 0.85 37.80 -36.17
N ALA A 519 -0.34 38.39 -36.04
CA ALA A 519 -1.01 39.19 -37.06
C ALA A 519 -2.03 40.12 -36.39
N ARG A 520 -2.44 41.20 -37.06
CA ARG A 520 -3.51 42.10 -36.56
C ARG A 520 -4.90 41.49 -36.67
N GLY A 521 -5.07 40.54 -37.58
CA GLY A 521 -6.35 39.92 -37.87
C GLY A 521 -6.32 39.22 -39.22
N PHE A 522 -7.48 38.76 -39.68
CA PHE A 522 -7.63 38.10 -40.96
C PHE A 522 -9.05 38.22 -41.52
N TYR A 523 -9.16 38.08 -42.83
CA TYR A 523 -10.44 37.97 -43.54
C TYR A 523 -10.71 36.51 -43.90
N LEU A 524 -11.94 36.06 -43.71
CA LEU A 524 -12.36 34.72 -44.10
C LEU A 524 -13.28 34.77 -45.31
N VAL A 525 -12.95 34.01 -46.35
CA VAL A 525 -13.91 33.61 -47.38
C VAL A 525 -14.48 32.24 -47.07
N ASP A 526 -15.55 31.84 -47.77
CA ASP A 526 -16.20 30.53 -47.55
C ASP A 526 -15.22 29.36 -47.66
N GLN A 527 -14.21 29.46 -48.54
CA GLN A 527 -13.16 28.46 -48.66
C GLN A 527 -12.32 28.34 -47.38
N ASP A 528 -11.88 29.44 -46.77
CA ASP A 528 -11.15 29.41 -45.49
C ASP A 528 -12.01 28.82 -44.38
N ARG A 529 -13.31 29.14 -44.36
CA ARG A 529 -14.24 28.60 -43.35
C ARG A 529 -14.34 27.07 -43.47
N VAL A 530 -14.37 26.54 -44.69
CA VAL A 530 -14.34 25.09 -44.93
C VAL A 530 -13.01 24.48 -44.49
N GLU A 531 -11.89 25.14 -44.79
CA GLU A 531 -10.55 24.69 -44.41
C GLU A 531 -10.36 24.68 -42.89
N LEU A 532 -10.75 25.74 -42.19
CA LEU A 532 -10.76 25.84 -40.73
C LEU A 532 -11.68 24.80 -40.08
N HIS A 533 -12.89 24.61 -40.60
CA HIS A 533 -13.80 23.58 -40.10
C HIS A 533 -13.19 22.17 -40.23
N ARG A 534 -12.57 21.87 -41.38
CA ARG A 534 -11.86 20.59 -41.59
C ARG A 534 -10.65 20.45 -40.67
N PHE A 535 -9.87 21.53 -40.50
CA PHE A 535 -8.71 21.56 -39.61
C PHE A 535 -9.09 21.30 -38.16
N GLY A 536 -10.07 22.04 -37.60
CA GLY A 536 -10.57 21.78 -36.25
C GLY A 536 -11.16 20.38 -36.10
N SER A 537 -11.82 19.84 -37.13
CA SER A 537 -12.32 18.46 -37.11
C SER A 537 -11.21 17.40 -37.09
N ARG A 538 -10.03 17.67 -37.69
CA ARG A 538 -8.88 16.75 -37.64
C ARG A 538 -8.26 16.72 -36.25
N LEU A 539 -8.14 17.86 -35.59
CA LEU A 539 -7.54 17.97 -34.25
C LEU A 539 -8.43 17.42 -33.12
N ARG A 540 -9.73 17.22 -33.37
CA ARG A 540 -10.66 16.60 -32.42
C ARG A 540 -10.68 15.06 -32.46
N ARG A 541 -10.07 14.46 -33.48
CA ARG A 541 -9.95 13.00 -33.61
C ARG A 541 -8.71 12.53 -32.87
#